data_AF-V8FSP7-F1
#
_entry.id   AF-V8FSP7-F1
#
_cell.length_a   1.000
_cell.length_b   1.000
_cell.length_c   1.000
_cell.angle_alpha   90.00
_cell.angle_beta   90.00
_cell.angle_gamma   90.00
#
_symmetry.space_group_name_H-M   'P 1'
#
loop_
_entity.id
_entity.type
_entity.pdbx_description
1 polymer ?
#
loop_
_entity_poly.entity_id
_entity_poly.type
_entity_poly.pdbx_seq_one_letter_code
_entity_poly.pdbx_strand_id
1 'polypeptide(L)'
;MKGKVRSLLEWRSGVVQEAPLAKKDFFSAKKNGNENQAREVKHILQIFGASGDANDSEFSAEIGHTRVSFWDCLIDKEYLNFLQENNLPYTEAKTENSINRISGTASNPRQTERVPAGTQFSFTLSFKQFEGDDEALLNTLLKGLKLLEWDSLGGSGSRGYGKISFSQLTINGEDAQQKFDEIQPF
;
A
#
# COMPACT_ATOMS: atom_id res chain seq x y z
N MET A 1 -2.29 5.45 1.90
CA MET A 1 -1.82 4.33 1.05
C MET A 1 -0.38 3.91 1.34
N LYS A 2 0.60 4.84 1.27
CA LYS A 2 2.05 4.58 1.49
C LYS A 2 2.37 3.57 2.61
N GLY A 3 1.90 3.82 3.83
CA GLY A 3 2.21 2.98 5.00
C GLY A 3 1.70 1.53 4.88
N LYS A 4 0.52 1.33 4.28
CA LYS A 4 -0.06 0.00 4.09
C LYS A 4 0.72 -0.81 3.07
N VAL A 5 1.08 -0.20 1.93
CA VAL A 5 1.92 -0.82 0.89
C VAL A 5 3.28 -1.21 1.47
N ARG A 6 3.93 -0.31 2.22
CA ARG A 6 5.18 -0.59 2.92
C ARG A 6 5.06 -1.80 3.84
N SER A 7 4.07 -1.79 4.74
CA SER A 7 3.86 -2.88 5.69
C SER A 7 3.62 -4.23 5.01
N LEU A 8 2.86 -4.25 3.90
CA LEU A 8 2.64 -5.49 3.13
C LEU A 8 3.93 -6.02 2.51
N LEU A 9 4.81 -5.14 2.02
CA LEU A 9 6.13 -5.53 1.51
C LEU A 9 7.06 -6.01 2.64
N GLU A 10 7.01 -5.40 3.82
CA GLU A 10 7.75 -5.85 5.00
C GLU A 10 7.31 -7.28 5.38
N TRP A 11 6.00 -7.55 5.44
CA TRP A 11 5.46 -8.91 5.61
C TRP A 11 5.94 -9.88 4.54
N ARG A 12 5.88 -9.47 3.26
CA ARG A 12 6.33 -10.29 2.12
C ARG A 12 7.82 -10.63 2.19
N SER A 13 8.67 -9.71 2.64
CA SER A 13 10.11 -9.95 2.76
C SER A 13 10.47 -10.94 3.87
N GLY A 14 9.51 -11.27 4.74
CA GLY A 14 9.72 -12.07 5.95
C GLY A 14 10.41 -11.30 7.08
N VAL A 15 10.63 -9.99 6.92
CA VAL A 15 11.19 -9.11 7.94
C VAL A 15 10.10 -8.11 8.36
N VAL A 16 9.35 -8.49 9.38
CA VAL A 16 8.31 -7.65 9.97
C VAL A 16 8.58 -7.46 11.47
N GLN A 17 8.39 -6.23 11.93
CA GLN A 17 8.49 -5.87 13.34
C GLN A 17 7.48 -4.75 13.62
N GLU A 18 7.33 -4.36 14.89
CA GLU A 18 6.40 -3.31 15.29
C GLU A 18 6.78 -1.93 14.70
N ALA A 19 8.08 -1.64 14.64
CA ALA A 19 8.63 -0.43 14.04
C ALA A 19 8.90 -0.59 12.52
N PRO A 20 8.88 0.49 11.73
CA PRO A 20 9.30 0.43 10.33
C PRO A 20 10.74 -0.07 10.19
N LEU A 21 11.05 -0.79 9.10
CA LEU A 21 12.43 -1.22 8.83
C LEU A 21 13.41 -0.04 8.80
N ALA A 22 14.61 -0.27 9.33
CA ALA A 22 15.70 0.69 9.46
C ALA A 22 17.05 0.08 9.08
N LYS A 23 18.12 0.87 9.21
CA LYS A 23 19.51 0.47 8.89
C LYS A 23 19.90 -0.88 9.49
N LYS A 24 19.61 -1.10 10.78
CA LYS A 24 19.95 -2.33 11.50
C LYS A 24 19.40 -3.58 10.81
N ASP A 25 18.23 -3.48 10.19
CA ASP A 25 17.52 -4.61 9.60
C ASP A 25 18.16 -5.02 8.27
N PHE A 26 18.61 -4.03 7.49
CA PHE A 26 19.38 -4.27 6.27
C PHE A 26 20.72 -4.98 6.55
N PHE A 27 21.49 -4.50 7.53
CA PHE A 27 22.75 -5.14 7.89
C PHE A 27 22.55 -6.51 8.54
N SER A 28 21.49 -6.70 9.32
CA SER A 28 21.11 -8.01 9.87
C SER A 28 20.79 -9.00 8.75
N ALA A 29 19.98 -8.59 7.76
CA ALA A 29 19.63 -9.42 6.61
C ALA A 29 20.88 -9.82 5.79
N LYS A 30 21.82 -8.88 5.56
CA LYS A 30 23.12 -9.17 4.93
C LYS A 30 23.94 -10.19 5.73
N LYS A 31 24.04 -10.00 7.05
CA LYS A 31 24.83 -10.88 7.94
C LYS A 31 24.30 -12.32 8.00
N ASN A 32 22.99 -12.49 7.90
CA ASN A 32 22.35 -13.81 7.91
C ASN A 32 22.56 -14.60 6.60
N GLY A 33 23.22 -14.02 5.60
CA GLY A 33 23.55 -14.69 4.34
C GLY A 33 22.36 -14.90 3.39
N ASN A 34 21.20 -14.33 3.69
CA ASN A 34 20.03 -14.37 2.81
C ASN A 34 20.03 -13.16 1.88
N GLU A 35 20.72 -13.28 0.75
CA GLU A 35 20.89 -12.20 -0.22
C GLU A 35 19.55 -11.68 -0.78
N ASN A 36 18.59 -12.58 -1.01
CA ASN A 36 17.26 -12.20 -1.50
C ASN A 36 16.51 -11.35 -0.49
N GLN A 37 16.52 -11.75 0.79
CA GLN A 37 15.90 -10.97 1.86
C GLN A 37 16.61 -9.62 2.05
N ALA A 38 17.95 -9.59 1.98
CA ALA A 38 18.71 -8.35 2.06
C ALA A 38 18.37 -7.38 0.92
N ARG A 39 18.18 -7.90 -0.31
CA ARG A 39 17.74 -7.13 -1.48
C ARG A 39 16.32 -6.59 -1.30
N GLU A 40 15.38 -7.42 -0.84
CA GLU A 40 14.00 -7.01 -0.54
C GLU A 40 13.96 -5.88 0.51
N VAL A 41 14.70 -6.03 1.61
CA VAL A 41 14.82 -4.99 2.64
C VAL A 41 15.45 -3.72 2.07
N LYS A 42 16.51 -3.83 1.26
CA LYS A 42 17.12 -2.68 0.56
C LYS A 42 16.09 -1.95 -0.29
N HIS A 43 15.33 -2.67 -1.11
CA HIS A 43 14.30 -2.08 -1.96
C HIS A 43 13.23 -1.36 -1.14
N ILE A 44 12.74 -1.96 -0.06
CA ILE A 44 11.76 -1.31 0.83
C ILE A 44 12.31 0.01 1.38
N LEU A 45 13.56 0.01 1.86
CA LEU A 45 14.21 1.21 2.39
C LEU A 45 14.44 2.28 1.31
N GLN A 46 14.87 1.90 0.10
CA GLN A 46 15.04 2.82 -1.03
C GLN A 46 13.71 3.42 -1.47
N ILE A 47 12.66 2.60 -1.60
CA ILE A 47 11.34 3.03 -2.05
C ILE A 47 10.72 4.02 -1.05
N PHE A 48 10.64 3.65 0.23
CA PHE A 48 9.85 4.38 1.22
C PHE A 48 10.66 5.34 2.10
N GLY A 49 11.99 5.21 2.10
CA GLY A 49 12.93 5.90 2.97
C GLY A 49 13.19 5.16 4.30
N ALA A 50 14.40 5.38 4.84
CA ALA A 50 14.79 5.00 6.19
C ALA A 50 14.81 6.25 7.09
N SER A 51 14.04 6.23 8.17
CA SER A 51 14.01 7.34 9.13
C SER A 51 15.18 7.24 10.11
N GLY A 52 15.90 8.35 10.35
CA GLY A 52 16.74 8.51 11.55
C GLY A 52 18.25 8.29 11.41
N ASP A 53 18.77 7.92 10.24
CA ASP A 53 20.20 7.54 10.08
C ASP A 53 21.01 8.50 9.18
N ALA A 54 20.63 9.77 9.12
CA ALA A 54 21.32 10.79 8.28
C ALA A 54 22.80 11.02 8.64
N ASN A 55 23.23 10.55 9.81
CA ASN A 55 24.61 10.69 10.30
C ASN A 55 25.54 9.55 9.82
N ASP A 56 25.00 8.53 9.14
CA ASP A 56 25.80 7.46 8.56
C ASP A 56 25.94 7.65 7.04
N SER A 57 27.13 8.06 6.61
CA SER A 57 27.41 8.37 5.21
C SER A 57 27.42 7.13 4.31
N GLU A 58 27.86 5.97 4.81
CA GLU A 58 27.93 4.73 4.04
C GLU A 58 26.52 4.17 3.78
N PHE A 59 25.68 4.13 4.81
CA PHE A 59 24.29 3.72 4.68
C PHE A 59 23.48 4.71 3.82
N SER A 60 23.72 6.00 4.00
CA SER A 60 23.06 7.03 3.19
C SER A 60 23.46 6.96 1.73
N ALA A 61 24.72 6.61 1.42
CA ALA A 61 25.17 6.38 0.04
C ALA A 61 24.54 5.11 -0.58
N GLU A 62 24.40 4.04 0.21
CA GLU A 62 23.85 2.75 -0.26
C GLU A 62 22.32 2.79 -0.50
N ILE A 63 21.57 3.50 0.36
CA ILE A 63 20.10 3.61 0.25
C ILE A 63 19.68 4.85 -0.54
N GLY A 64 20.31 6.00 -0.28
CA GLY A 64 19.94 7.28 -0.88
C GLY A 64 18.55 7.79 -0.48
N HIS A 65 18.02 8.74 -1.26
CA HIS A 65 16.74 9.40 -0.99
C HIS A 65 15.52 8.53 -1.31
N THR A 66 14.38 8.73 -0.64
CA THR A 66 13.13 8.00 -0.97
C THR A 66 12.80 8.04 -2.48
N ARG A 67 12.47 6.89 -3.07
CA ARG A 67 12.10 6.81 -4.50
C ARG A 67 10.63 7.09 -4.77
N VAL A 68 9.74 6.92 -3.77
CA VAL A 68 8.28 7.09 -3.98
C VAL A 68 7.70 8.30 -3.24
N SER A 69 6.80 9.00 -3.92
CA SER A 69 5.87 9.98 -3.36
C SER A 69 4.44 9.60 -3.72
N PHE A 70 3.57 9.46 -2.72
CA PHE A 70 2.14 9.22 -2.93
C PHE A 70 1.39 10.55 -2.88
N TRP A 71 0.44 10.73 -3.77
CA TRP A 71 -0.49 11.85 -3.74
C TRP A 71 -1.78 11.43 -3.04
N ASP A 72 -2.48 12.40 -2.45
CA ASP A 72 -3.83 12.17 -1.97
C ASP A 72 -4.75 11.87 -3.17
N CYS A 73 -5.57 10.84 -3.03
CA CYS A 73 -6.47 10.39 -4.09
C CYS A 73 -7.81 11.11 -3.93
N LEU A 74 -8.10 12.06 -4.82
CA LEU A 74 -9.38 12.77 -4.86
C LEU A 74 -10.43 11.89 -5.55
N ILE A 75 -11.71 12.10 -5.23
CA ILE A 75 -12.81 11.44 -5.96
C ILE A 75 -12.72 11.86 -7.43
N ASP A 76 -12.86 10.88 -8.31
CA ASP A 76 -12.88 11.09 -9.75
C ASP A 76 -13.97 12.10 -10.16
N LYS A 77 -13.68 13.01 -11.08
CA LYS A 77 -14.57 14.13 -11.38
C LYS A 77 -15.85 13.66 -12.06
N GLU A 78 -15.71 12.73 -13.00
CA GLU A 78 -16.81 12.14 -13.74
C GLU A 78 -17.73 11.37 -12.78
N TYR A 79 -17.16 10.60 -11.85
CA TYR A 79 -17.92 9.95 -10.79
C TYR A 79 -18.61 10.93 -9.83
N LEU A 80 -17.92 12.02 -9.46
CA LEU A 80 -18.49 13.05 -8.59
C LEU A 80 -19.72 13.72 -9.23
N ASN A 81 -19.63 14.04 -10.52
CA ASN A 81 -20.75 14.59 -11.29
C ASN A 81 -21.92 13.60 -11.35
N PHE A 82 -21.63 12.31 -11.59
CA PHE A 82 -22.65 11.26 -11.57
C PHE A 82 -23.41 11.21 -10.23
N LEU A 83 -22.70 11.29 -9.09
CA LEU A 83 -23.35 11.33 -7.77
C LEU A 83 -24.26 12.55 -7.62
N GLN A 84 -23.80 13.72 -8.06
CA GLN A 84 -24.55 14.97 -7.96
C GLN A 84 -25.81 14.98 -8.83
N GLU A 85 -25.69 14.59 -10.09
CA GLU A 85 -26.81 14.54 -11.05
C GLU A 85 -27.90 13.56 -10.60
N ASN A 86 -27.53 12.48 -9.92
CA ASN A 86 -28.45 11.45 -9.43
C ASN A 86 -28.84 11.63 -7.96
N ASN A 87 -28.40 12.72 -7.31
CA ASN A 87 -28.64 13.00 -5.89
C ASN A 87 -28.29 11.81 -4.96
N LEU A 88 -27.17 11.14 -5.26
CA LEU A 88 -26.66 10.00 -4.50
C LEU A 88 -25.73 10.47 -3.38
N PRO A 89 -25.71 9.79 -2.22
CA PRO A 89 -24.83 10.18 -1.13
C PRO A 89 -23.37 9.79 -1.42
N TYR A 90 -22.43 10.63 -0.96
CA TYR A 90 -20.99 10.34 -1.05
C TYR A 90 -20.52 9.25 -0.09
N THR A 91 -21.28 9.01 0.97
CA THR A 91 -20.99 8.05 2.04
C THR A 91 -22.23 7.27 2.41
N GLU A 92 -22.04 6.08 2.97
CA GLU A 92 -23.11 5.25 3.50
C GLU A 92 -22.82 4.85 4.96
N ALA A 93 -23.87 4.78 5.77
CA ALA A 93 -23.78 4.28 7.14
C ALA A 93 -23.99 2.77 7.14
N LYS A 94 -22.94 2.00 7.44
CA LYS A 94 -23.05 0.56 7.63
C LYS A 94 -23.29 0.23 9.10
N THR A 95 -24.42 -0.42 9.38
CA THR A 95 -24.74 -0.96 10.70
C THR A 95 -24.17 -2.37 10.86
N GLU A 96 -23.48 -2.62 11.97
CA GLU A 96 -23.04 -3.95 12.39
C GLU A 96 -23.47 -4.20 13.83
N ASN A 97 -23.52 -5.47 14.25
CA ASN A 97 -23.84 -5.82 15.63
C ASN A 97 -23.02 -7.02 16.09
N SER A 98 -22.81 -7.13 17.40
CA SER A 98 -22.18 -8.28 18.02
C SER A 98 -23.25 -9.23 18.56
N ILE A 99 -23.07 -10.53 18.34
CA ILE A 99 -24.00 -11.56 18.82
C ILE A 99 -23.36 -12.28 20.00
N ASN A 100 -24.03 -12.28 21.15
CA ASN A 100 -23.65 -13.11 22.28
C ASN A 100 -23.81 -14.59 21.88
N ARG A 101 -22.72 -15.35 21.96
CA ARG A 101 -22.68 -16.73 21.48
C ARG A 101 -23.41 -17.74 22.37
N ILE A 102 -23.77 -17.37 23.61
CA ILE A 102 -24.49 -18.21 24.56
C ILE A 102 -26.00 -17.92 24.47
N SER A 103 -26.40 -16.65 24.62
CA SER A 103 -27.82 -16.28 24.60
C SER A 103 -28.39 -16.14 23.19
N GLY A 104 -27.54 -16.09 22.16
CA GLY A 104 -27.94 -15.83 20.76
C GLY A 104 -28.42 -14.41 20.51
N THR A 105 -28.39 -13.53 21.52
CA THR A 105 -28.92 -12.18 21.41
C THR A 105 -27.91 -11.24 20.76
N ALA A 106 -28.41 -10.39 19.87
CA ALA A 106 -27.63 -9.31 19.29
C ALA A 106 -27.74 -8.08 20.20
N SER A 107 -26.60 -7.58 20.67
CA SER A 107 -26.54 -6.41 21.54
C SER A 107 -25.36 -5.53 21.15
N ASN A 108 -25.56 -4.21 21.19
CA ASN A 108 -24.62 -3.17 20.77
C ASN A 108 -24.53 -2.96 19.24
N PRO A 109 -25.61 -2.51 18.57
CA PRO A 109 -25.51 -2.06 17.19
C PRO A 109 -24.54 -0.88 17.12
N ARG A 110 -23.61 -0.95 16.17
CA ARG A 110 -22.67 0.12 15.85
C ARG A 110 -22.88 0.55 14.41
N GLN A 111 -22.80 1.84 14.16
CA GLN A 111 -22.79 2.39 12.81
C GLN A 111 -21.40 2.91 12.48
N THR A 112 -20.96 2.68 11.25
CA THR A 112 -19.69 3.20 10.75
C THR A 112 -19.93 3.72 9.35
N GLU A 113 -19.56 4.98 9.13
CA GLU A 113 -19.57 5.59 7.82
C GLU A 113 -18.50 4.94 6.93
N ARG A 114 -18.84 4.72 5.66
CA ARG A 114 -17.89 4.23 4.64
C ARG A 114 -18.16 4.88 3.30
N VAL A 115 -17.14 4.90 2.46
CA VAL A 115 -17.27 5.23 1.04
C VAL A 115 -17.99 4.06 0.34
N PRO A 116 -19.05 4.30 -0.45
CA PRO A 116 -19.77 3.25 -1.17
C PRO A 116 -18.88 2.51 -2.16
N ALA A 117 -19.12 1.20 -2.30
CA ALA A 117 -18.44 0.39 -3.32
C ALA A 117 -18.71 0.95 -4.73
N GLY A 118 -17.68 0.92 -5.58
CA GLY A 118 -17.75 1.51 -6.93
C GLY A 118 -17.32 2.97 -6.99
N THR A 119 -17.10 3.65 -5.84
CA THR A 119 -16.53 5.00 -5.83
C THR A 119 -15.13 4.99 -6.42
N GLN A 120 -14.91 5.86 -7.41
CA GLN A 120 -13.65 5.99 -8.12
C GLN A 120 -12.83 7.16 -7.57
N PHE A 121 -11.52 6.97 -7.51
CA PHE A 121 -10.57 7.98 -7.06
C PHE A 121 -9.44 8.10 -8.07
N SER A 122 -9.03 9.33 -8.37
CA SER A 122 -7.85 9.60 -9.19
C SER A 122 -6.60 9.27 -8.37
N PHE A 123 -5.90 8.20 -8.78
CA PHE A 123 -4.68 7.73 -8.11
C PHE A 123 -3.43 8.20 -8.84
N THR A 124 -2.52 8.83 -8.10
CA THR A 124 -1.22 9.26 -8.61
C THR A 124 -0.10 8.93 -7.62
N LEU A 125 1.00 8.40 -8.13
CA LEU A 125 2.27 8.34 -7.42
C LEU A 125 3.40 8.81 -8.34
N SER A 126 4.48 9.28 -7.76
CA SER A 126 5.72 9.58 -8.48
C SER A 126 6.81 8.63 -8.00
N PHE A 127 7.53 8.04 -8.95
CA PHE A 127 8.66 7.13 -8.68
C PHE A 127 9.93 7.70 -9.32
N LYS A 128 11.02 7.75 -8.56
CA LYS A 128 12.33 8.22 -9.00
C LYS A 128 13.24 7.01 -9.25
N GLN A 129 13.78 6.91 -10.46
CA GLN A 129 14.86 5.99 -10.80
C GLN A 129 16.16 6.79 -10.86
N PHE A 130 17.15 6.42 -10.05
CA PHE A 130 18.50 6.99 -10.15
C PHE A 130 19.47 6.01 -10.84
N GLU A 131 20.62 6.53 -11.25
CA GLU A 131 21.71 5.70 -11.76
C GLU A 131 22.18 4.73 -10.67
N GLY A 132 22.38 3.46 -11.05
CA GLY A 132 22.77 2.39 -10.12
C GLY A 132 21.62 1.78 -9.30
N ASP A 133 20.39 2.29 -9.43
CA ASP A 133 19.22 1.62 -8.87
C ASP A 133 18.96 0.30 -9.58
N ASP A 134 18.49 -0.67 -8.81
CA ASP A 134 18.05 -1.95 -9.31
C ASP A 134 16.86 -1.79 -10.27
N GLU A 135 16.90 -2.41 -11.46
CA GLU A 135 15.80 -2.37 -12.43
C GLU A 135 14.50 -3.00 -11.87
N ALA A 136 14.62 -3.91 -10.88
CA ALA A 136 13.49 -4.54 -10.22
C ALA A 136 12.85 -3.65 -9.12
N LEU A 137 13.39 -2.46 -8.85
CA LEU A 137 12.91 -1.60 -7.77
C LEU A 137 11.48 -1.12 -8.02
N LEU A 138 11.16 -0.68 -9.25
CA LEU A 138 9.79 -0.35 -9.64
C LEU A 138 8.86 -1.56 -9.52
N ASN A 139 9.32 -2.75 -9.96
CA ASN A 139 8.53 -3.97 -9.85
C ASN A 139 8.22 -4.33 -8.39
N THR A 140 9.14 -4.03 -7.46
CA THR A 140 8.91 -4.22 -6.02
C THR A 140 7.77 -3.32 -5.52
N LEU A 141 7.73 -2.05 -5.95
CA LEU A 141 6.61 -1.15 -5.64
C LEU A 141 5.29 -1.68 -6.22
N LEU A 142 5.29 -2.13 -7.49
CA LEU A 142 4.09 -2.66 -8.14
C LEU A 142 3.57 -3.93 -7.45
N LYS A 143 4.46 -4.82 -7.00
CA LYS A 143 4.09 -5.96 -6.13
C LYS A 143 3.41 -5.49 -4.84
N GLY A 144 3.91 -4.42 -4.23
CA GLY A 144 3.28 -3.82 -3.05
C GLY A 144 1.87 -3.30 -3.33
N LEU A 145 1.65 -2.65 -4.48
CA LEU A 145 0.31 -2.22 -4.90
C LEU A 145 -0.60 -3.43 -5.19
N LYS A 146 -0.07 -4.49 -5.79
CA LYS A 146 -0.82 -5.74 -6.04
C LYS A 146 -1.24 -6.43 -4.74
N LEU A 147 -0.34 -6.48 -3.76
CA LEU A 147 -0.65 -6.95 -2.40
C LEU A 147 -1.77 -6.13 -1.76
N LEU A 148 -1.83 -4.82 -2.01
CA LEU A 148 -2.91 -3.98 -1.49
C LEU A 148 -4.28 -4.32 -2.07
N GLU A 149 -4.36 -4.71 -3.36
CA GLU A 149 -5.60 -5.22 -3.96
C GLU A 149 -6.07 -6.52 -3.30
N TRP A 150 -5.12 -7.41 -2.99
CA TRP A 150 -5.41 -8.68 -2.32
C TRP A 150 -5.80 -8.47 -0.84
N ASP A 151 -5.27 -7.42 -0.23
CA ASP A 151 -5.58 -7.01 1.13
C ASP A 151 -6.66 -5.91 1.19
N SER A 152 -6.54 -4.93 2.09
CA SER A 152 -7.54 -3.88 2.30
C SER A 152 -6.89 -2.57 2.70
N LEU A 153 -7.54 -1.46 2.35
CA LEU A 153 -7.15 -0.12 2.76
C LEU A 153 -8.01 0.35 3.93
N GLY A 154 -7.37 0.81 5.01
CA GLY A 154 -8.06 1.31 6.21
C GLY A 154 -8.44 0.22 7.21
N GLY A 155 -9.48 0.46 7.98
CA GLY A 155 -9.92 -0.42 9.06
C GLY A 155 -10.93 -1.49 8.63
N SER A 156 -11.12 -2.50 9.48
CA SER A 156 -12.20 -3.50 9.32
C SER A 156 -12.09 -4.41 8.09
N GLY A 157 -10.89 -4.57 7.50
CA GLY A 157 -10.65 -5.40 6.31
C GLY A 157 -11.14 -6.84 6.43
N SER A 158 -10.99 -7.47 7.61
CA SER A 158 -11.51 -8.82 7.88
C SER A 158 -13.03 -8.94 7.83
N ARG A 159 -13.75 -7.81 7.91
CA ARG A 159 -15.21 -7.69 7.74
C ARG A 159 -15.60 -7.26 6.33
N GLY A 160 -14.67 -7.32 5.37
CA GLY A 160 -14.88 -6.99 3.96
C GLY A 160 -14.80 -5.50 3.63
N TYR A 161 -14.22 -4.66 4.49
CA TYR A 161 -14.05 -3.23 4.20
C TYR A 161 -12.78 -2.98 3.38
N GLY A 162 -12.76 -1.84 2.68
CA GLY A 162 -11.52 -1.30 2.11
C GLY A 162 -10.94 -2.12 0.96
N LYS A 163 -11.73 -2.99 0.32
CA LYS A 163 -11.32 -3.67 -0.91
C LYS A 163 -11.27 -2.63 -2.04
N ILE A 164 -10.12 -2.54 -2.68
CA ILE A 164 -9.86 -1.61 -3.78
C ILE A 164 -9.28 -2.39 -4.97
N SER A 165 -9.34 -1.79 -6.14
CA SER A 165 -8.60 -2.24 -7.32
C SER A 165 -8.02 -1.02 -8.04
N PHE A 166 -6.90 -1.21 -8.71
CA PHE A 166 -6.32 -0.23 -9.62
C PHE A 166 -6.81 -0.55 -11.03
N SER A 167 -7.38 0.45 -11.70
CA SER A 167 -7.88 0.32 -13.06
C SER A 167 -7.32 1.46 -13.91
N GLN A 168 -7.18 1.20 -15.22
CA GLN A 168 -6.60 2.15 -16.17
C GLN A 168 -5.21 2.65 -15.74
N LEU A 169 -4.41 1.74 -15.17
CA LEU A 169 -3.08 2.08 -14.67
C LEU A 169 -2.17 2.44 -15.84
N THR A 170 -1.60 3.64 -15.79
CA THR A 170 -0.58 4.09 -16.74
C THR A 170 0.74 4.38 -16.03
N ILE A 171 1.85 4.19 -16.74
CA ILE A 171 3.18 4.59 -16.30
C ILE A 171 3.70 5.59 -17.32
N ASN A 172 3.89 6.85 -16.91
CA ASN A 172 4.29 7.94 -17.81
C ASN A 172 3.38 8.11 -19.03
N GLY A 173 2.08 7.82 -18.88
CA GLY A 173 1.10 7.92 -19.96
C GLY A 173 0.98 6.68 -20.86
N GLU A 174 1.85 5.68 -20.68
CA GLU A 174 1.76 4.40 -21.37
C GLU A 174 0.87 3.44 -20.59
N ASP A 175 0.01 2.68 -21.28
CA ASP A 175 -0.82 1.66 -20.65
C ASP A 175 0.05 0.59 -19.97
N ALA A 176 -0.25 0.34 -18.70
CA ALA A 176 0.48 -0.63 -17.88
C ALA A 176 -0.46 -1.61 -17.17
N GLN A 177 -1.76 -1.61 -17.52
CA GLN A 177 -2.77 -2.40 -16.82
C GLN A 177 -2.50 -3.90 -16.96
N GLN A 178 -2.29 -4.40 -18.18
CA GLN A 178 -2.01 -5.83 -18.40
C GLN A 178 -0.75 -6.27 -17.64
N LYS A 179 0.32 -5.49 -17.74
CA LYS A 179 1.57 -5.74 -17.00
C LYS A 179 1.33 -5.81 -15.51
N PHE A 180 0.50 -4.92 -14.95
CA PHE A 180 0.16 -4.91 -13.53
C PHE A 180 -0.70 -6.11 -13.12
N ASP A 181 -1.64 -6.52 -13.96
CA ASP A 181 -2.52 -7.65 -13.70
C ASP A 181 -1.78 -8.98 -13.67
N GLU A 182 -0.74 -9.12 -14.50
CA GLU A 182 0.11 -10.31 -14.56
C GLU A 182 1.06 -10.45 -13.36
N ILE A 183 1.26 -9.40 -12.56
CA ILE A 183 2.16 -9.43 -11.40
C ILE A 183 1.69 -10.47 -10.39
N GLN A 184 2.56 -11.46 -10.16
CA GLN A 184 2.47 -12.37 -9.02
C GLN A 184 3.30 -11.79 -7.87
N PRO A 185 2.65 -11.36 -6.76
CA PRO A 185 3.36 -10.80 -5.63
C PRO A 185 4.11 -11.84 -4.80
N PHE A 186 3.93 -13.16 -5.00
CA PHE A 186 4.67 -14.21 -4.29
C PHE A 186 5.48 -15.07 -5.25
#